data_AF-A0A9D7UL80-F1
#
_entry.id   AF-A0A9D7UL80-F1
#
_cell.length_a   1.000
_cell.length_b   1.000
_cell.length_c   1.000
_cell.angle_alpha   90.00
_cell.angle_beta   90.00
_cell.angle_gamma   90.00
#
_symmetry.space_group_name_H-M   'P 1'
#
loop_
_entity.id
_entity.type
_entity.pdbx_description
1 polymer ?
#
loop_
_entity_poly.entity_id
_entity_poly.type
_entity_poly.pdbx_seq_one_letter_code
_entity_poly.pdbx_strand_id
1 'polypeptide(L)'
;MAKKQPKPKSAPKPMTKTAPAEVPARPTRARPSALIDTRVIYCGDNLDKLRGMPNGCVDLIYIDPPFNSNRNYEVFWGETKEKRAFEDRHASTQAYIDYMRPRCAELARVLKPTGSFYYHCDWHASHYVKVMLDQIFGEICFQNEIVWKRSSAHNDSRRYGANHDTVFFYTRGRKWTWNVQYQPYAKEYVDENYRYRDDDGRRFRVSDMTANKPGGDVSYTWQAPDGRLVKPYKGRYWAYSKDNLAEMDRKGLIYYRTTGMPMLKHYLDEMPGVPVQTFWDDIKPVISGSDERLGYPTQKPLALLERVVLASSNPNDIVLDAFCGCGTALVAAENLGRQWIGIDISPTACRVMAKRLRDVCKIKEDEALWRAGRGFVVRDLPKTEAELRKYPHFEFENWAITALGGIPNRAQVGDMGIDGRIFPVSSLPEKPKGRKGETDAFEQFMDVWFPVQVKQKDKAGRPDIDAFEAVMHRENRDKGFFVAFDFTQDARTEISRFFRQTGKSIIALTVKEILDEEISHRLA
;
A
#
# COMPACT_ATOMS: atom_id res chain seq x y z
N MET A 1 -52.28 -62.86 30.42
CA MET A 1 -51.75 -62.37 29.12
C MET A 1 -51.26 -60.94 29.29
N ALA A 2 -49.95 -60.73 29.16
CA ALA A 2 -49.26 -59.49 29.55
C ALA A 2 -49.47 -58.35 28.54
N LYS A 3 -49.87 -57.17 29.03
CA LYS A 3 -49.94 -55.91 28.29
C LYS A 3 -48.51 -55.40 28.03
N LYS A 4 -48.09 -55.32 26.76
CA LYS A 4 -46.85 -54.65 26.34
C LYS A 4 -47.04 -53.13 26.42
N GLN A 5 -46.27 -52.47 27.28
CA GLN A 5 -46.10 -51.01 27.27
C GLN A 5 -45.32 -50.58 26.01
N PRO A 6 -45.63 -49.42 25.40
CA PRO A 6 -44.81 -48.87 24.33
C PRO A 6 -43.53 -48.23 24.89
N LYS A 7 -42.40 -48.50 24.24
CA LYS A 7 -41.08 -47.95 24.57
C LYS A 7 -41.06 -46.41 24.40
N PRO A 8 -40.31 -45.66 25.22
CA PRO A 8 -40.16 -44.22 25.06
C PRO A 8 -39.40 -43.90 23.76
N LYS A 9 -39.93 -42.96 22.96
CA LYS A 9 -39.24 -42.41 21.79
C LYS A 9 -37.99 -41.67 22.25
N SER A 10 -36.85 -41.98 21.64
CA SER A 10 -35.58 -41.30 21.87
C SER A 10 -35.70 -39.81 21.59
N ALA A 11 -35.24 -38.97 22.52
CA ALA A 11 -35.14 -37.53 22.34
C ALA A 11 -34.30 -37.18 21.10
N PRO A 12 -34.66 -36.14 20.32
CA PRO A 12 -33.85 -35.70 19.20
C PRO A 12 -32.51 -35.15 19.72
N LYS A 13 -31.40 -35.61 19.15
CA LYS A 13 -30.07 -35.05 19.41
C LYS A 13 -30.09 -33.55 19.05
N PRO A 14 -29.50 -32.66 19.87
CA PRO A 14 -29.40 -31.25 19.53
C PRO A 14 -28.58 -31.12 18.25
N MET A 15 -29.19 -30.56 17.21
CA MET A 15 -28.48 -30.18 15.99
C MET A 15 -27.47 -29.09 16.37
N THR A 16 -26.20 -29.37 16.07
CA THR A 16 -25.06 -28.49 16.26
C THR A 16 -25.36 -27.12 15.67
N LYS A 17 -25.32 -26.09 16.54
CA LYS A 17 -25.34 -24.68 16.17
C LYS A 17 -24.32 -24.45 15.05
N THR A 18 -24.76 -24.02 13.88
CA THR A 18 -23.88 -23.46 12.86
C THR A 18 -23.21 -22.23 13.46
N ALA A 19 -21.91 -22.30 13.65
CA ALA A 19 -21.11 -21.21 14.17
C ALA A 19 -21.21 -19.99 13.23
N PRO A 20 -21.09 -18.75 13.75
CA PRO A 20 -20.86 -17.58 12.90
C PRO A 20 -19.65 -17.86 12.01
N ALA A 21 -19.71 -17.43 10.74
CA ALA A 21 -18.68 -17.65 9.73
C ALA A 21 -17.27 -17.52 10.35
N GLU A 22 -16.59 -18.65 10.50
CA GLU A 22 -15.22 -18.68 11.00
C GLU A 22 -14.38 -17.80 10.06
N VAL A 23 -13.60 -16.90 10.66
CA VAL A 23 -12.45 -16.28 9.99
C VAL A 23 -11.69 -17.43 9.33
N PRO A 24 -11.51 -17.43 7.99
CA PRO A 24 -10.98 -18.60 7.30
C PRO A 24 -9.65 -19.02 7.94
N ALA A 25 -9.54 -20.31 8.27
CA ALA A 25 -8.31 -20.91 8.76
C ALA A 25 -7.15 -20.43 7.89
N ARG A 26 -6.06 -20.00 8.55
CA ARG A 26 -4.88 -19.39 7.92
C ARG A 26 -4.53 -20.16 6.63
N PRO A 27 -4.60 -19.52 5.45
CA PRO A 27 -4.64 -20.25 4.19
C PRO A 27 -3.41 -21.13 4.00
N THR A 28 -3.63 -22.27 3.35
CA THR A 28 -2.60 -23.21 2.90
C THR A 28 -1.44 -22.46 2.25
N ARG A 29 -0.24 -22.70 2.79
CA ARG A 29 1.09 -22.17 2.43
C ARG A 29 1.13 -21.35 1.13
N ALA A 30 1.30 -20.04 1.28
CA ALA A 30 1.48 -19.14 0.16
C ALA A 30 2.69 -19.59 -0.69
N ARG A 31 2.52 -19.63 -2.00
CA ARG A 31 3.56 -20.05 -2.95
C ARG A 31 4.26 -18.80 -3.47
N PRO A 32 5.61 -18.77 -3.45
CA PRO A 32 6.37 -17.70 -4.08
C PRO A 32 5.96 -17.54 -5.54
N SER A 33 5.94 -16.30 -6.01
CA SER A 33 5.73 -16.01 -7.42
C SER A 33 6.95 -16.45 -8.24
N ALA A 34 6.72 -16.99 -9.44
CA ALA A 34 7.78 -17.35 -10.37
C ALA A 34 8.31 -16.14 -11.16
N LEU A 35 7.62 -15.00 -11.12
CA LEU A 35 7.92 -13.82 -11.93
C LEU A 35 8.65 -12.73 -11.16
N ILE A 36 8.37 -12.59 -9.86
CA ILE A 36 8.88 -11.49 -9.05
C ILE A 36 8.99 -11.92 -7.59
N ASP A 37 10.00 -11.41 -6.90
CA ASP A 37 10.12 -11.57 -5.47
C ASP A 37 8.96 -10.89 -4.73
N THR A 38 8.39 -11.58 -3.74
CA THR A 38 7.26 -11.12 -2.94
C THR A 38 7.58 -11.23 -1.45
N ARG A 39 6.77 -10.60 -0.60
CA ARG A 39 7.07 -10.34 0.83
C ARG A 39 8.36 -9.54 0.97
N VAL A 40 8.47 -8.50 0.14
CA VAL A 40 9.63 -7.61 0.09
C VAL A 40 9.18 -6.18 0.32
N ILE A 41 9.95 -5.45 1.14
CA ILE A 41 9.88 -4.00 1.27
C ILE A 41 11.09 -3.42 0.56
N TYR A 42 10.87 -2.52 -0.40
CA TYR A 42 11.94 -1.77 -1.06
C TYR A 42 11.98 -0.35 -0.50
N CYS A 43 13.16 0.08 -0.04
CA CYS A 43 13.42 1.47 0.29
C CYS A 43 13.97 2.20 -0.95
N GLY A 44 13.32 3.27 -1.38
CA GLY A 44 13.79 4.08 -2.51
C GLY A 44 12.66 4.62 -3.38
N ASP A 45 13.02 5.32 -4.46
CA ASP A 45 12.02 5.88 -5.36
C ASP A 45 11.20 4.79 -6.05
N ASN A 46 9.88 4.91 -5.95
CA ASN A 46 8.98 3.90 -6.47
C ASN A 46 8.98 3.80 -8.00
N LEU A 47 9.27 4.87 -8.74
CA LEU A 47 9.32 4.84 -10.20
C LEU A 47 10.44 3.92 -10.67
N ASP A 48 11.61 4.01 -10.03
CA ASP A 48 12.77 3.19 -10.39
C ASP A 48 12.55 1.71 -10.03
N LYS A 49 11.94 1.43 -8.87
CA LYS A 49 11.57 0.05 -8.51
C LYS A 49 10.52 -0.52 -9.45
N LEU A 50 9.50 0.26 -9.81
CA LEU A 50 8.44 -0.16 -10.72
C LEU A 50 9.00 -0.48 -12.12
N ARG A 51 9.91 0.34 -12.67
CA ARG A 51 10.57 0.09 -13.96
C ARG A 51 11.28 -1.27 -14.03
N GLY A 52 11.82 -1.75 -12.91
CA GLY A 52 12.45 -3.05 -12.81
C GLY A 52 11.49 -4.24 -12.73
N MET A 53 10.19 -4.02 -12.50
CA MET A 53 9.21 -5.09 -12.36
C MET A 53 8.71 -5.60 -13.73
N PRO A 54 8.43 -6.91 -13.89
CA PRO A 54 7.83 -7.45 -15.11
C PRO A 54 6.43 -6.90 -15.41
N ASN A 55 6.00 -6.96 -16.67
CA ASN A 55 4.63 -6.61 -17.06
C ASN A 55 3.63 -7.59 -16.44
N GLY A 56 2.47 -7.08 -16.00
CA GLY A 56 1.37 -7.93 -15.54
C GLY A 56 1.76 -8.91 -14.42
N CYS A 57 2.60 -8.50 -13.47
CA CYS A 57 3.06 -9.35 -12.38
C CYS A 57 2.23 -9.24 -11.10
N VAL A 58 1.38 -8.22 -10.94
CA VAL A 58 0.59 -8.00 -9.70
C VAL A 58 -0.92 -8.07 -9.95
N ASP A 59 -1.67 -8.53 -8.95
CA ASP A 59 -3.13 -8.75 -9.02
C ASP A 59 -3.94 -7.56 -8.49
N LEU A 60 -3.43 -6.90 -7.46
CA LEU A 60 -4.08 -5.77 -6.82
C LEU A 60 -3.05 -4.68 -6.52
N ILE A 61 -3.38 -3.45 -6.88
CA ILE A 61 -2.61 -2.27 -6.49
C ILE A 61 -3.51 -1.36 -5.67
N TYR A 62 -3.02 -0.95 -4.51
CA TYR A 62 -3.59 0.15 -3.74
C TYR A 62 -2.48 1.17 -3.50
N ILE A 63 -2.73 2.44 -3.79
CA ILE A 63 -1.81 3.52 -3.47
C ILE A 63 -2.51 4.65 -2.72
N ASP A 64 -1.77 5.23 -1.77
CA ASP A 64 -2.14 6.41 -0.99
C ASP A 64 -1.03 7.47 -1.13
N PRO A 65 -0.87 8.07 -2.32
CA PRO A 65 0.18 9.06 -2.58
C PRO A 65 -0.06 10.36 -1.79
N PRO A 66 0.92 11.29 -1.75
CA PRO A 66 0.70 12.64 -1.23
C PRO A 66 -0.50 13.32 -1.91
N PHE A 67 -1.34 14.06 -1.17
CA PHE A 67 -2.61 14.59 -1.72
C PHE A 67 -2.45 15.96 -2.42
N ASN A 68 -1.23 16.50 -2.47
CA ASN A 68 -0.95 17.88 -2.87
C ASN A 68 -1.74 18.89 -2.02
N SER A 69 -1.90 18.59 -0.72
CA SER A 69 -2.67 19.41 0.22
C SER A 69 -1.93 20.69 0.68
N ASN A 70 -0.69 20.87 0.22
CA ASN A 70 0.22 21.96 0.59
C ASN A 70 0.44 22.04 2.12
N ARG A 71 0.60 20.88 2.75
CA ARG A 71 0.79 20.72 4.21
C ARG A 71 2.14 20.13 4.55
N ASN A 72 2.69 20.57 5.69
CA ASN A 72 3.84 19.92 6.31
C ASN A 72 3.31 18.95 7.38
N TYR A 73 3.55 17.66 7.20
CA TYR A 73 3.20 16.66 8.20
C TYR A 73 4.40 16.42 9.12
N GLU A 74 4.27 16.82 10.37
CA GLU A 74 5.29 16.57 11.41
C GLU A 74 5.04 15.21 12.05
N VAL A 75 6.04 14.33 12.01
CA VAL A 75 6.06 13.05 12.70
C VAL A 75 6.81 13.21 14.02
N PHE A 76 6.14 12.91 15.12
CA PHE A 76 6.76 12.84 16.45
C PHE A 76 6.93 11.37 16.85
N TRP A 77 8.19 10.92 16.94
CA TRP A 77 8.50 9.56 17.40
C TRP A 77 8.73 9.54 18.91
N GLY A 78 7.86 8.83 19.65
CA GLY A 78 7.88 8.78 21.11
C GLY A 78 9.14 8.13 21.73
N GLU A 79 9.83 7.25 20.99
CA GLU A 79 11.04 6.57 21.48
C GLU A 79 12.33 7.34 21.21
N THR A 80 12.41 8.12 20.11
CA THR A 80 13.64 8.83 19.71
C THR A 80 13.57 10.34 19.91
N LYS A 81 12.40 10.90 20.25
CA LYS A 81 12.14 12.36 20.27
C LYS A 81 12.50 13.06 18.95
N GLU A 82 12.64 12.32 17.85
CA GLU A 82 12.93 12.90 16.53
C GLU A 82 11.67 13.51 15.92
N LYS A 83 11.84 14.74 15.43
CA LYS A 83 10.85 15.48 14.64
C LYS A 83 11.24 15.37 13.17
N ARG A 84 10.47 14.64 12.37
CA ARG A 84 10.68 14.56 10.90
C ARG A 84 9.47 15.12 10.18
N ALA A 85 9.67 16.01 9.22
CA ALA A 85 8.61 16.57 8.40
C ALA A 85 8.57 15.86 7.04
N PHE A 86 7.39 15.47 6.57
CA PHE A 86 7.17 15.15 5.16
C PHE A 86 6.41 16.32 4.52
N GLU A 87 6.91 16.83 3.40
CA GLU A 87 6.26 17.91 2.66
C GLU A 87 5.27 17.32 1.65
N ASP A 88 3.98 17.49 1.89
CA ASP A 88 2.93 17.25 0.89
C ASP A 88 2.72 18.54 0.08
N ARG A 89 3.77 18.95 -0.64
CA ARG A 89 3.83 20.21 -1.36
C ARG A 89 4.48 20.05 -2.72
N HIS A 90 3.72 20.35 -3.77
CA HIS A 90 4.24 20.53 -5.11
C HIS A 90 4.13 21.99 -5.54
N ALA A 91 5.00 22.42 -6.45
CA ALA A 91 5.00 23.79 -6.95
C ALA A 91 3.65 24.19 -7.58
N SER A 92 2.91 23.22 -8.12
CA SER A 92 1.56 23.38 -8.65
C SER A 92 0.87 22.01 -8.78
N THR A 93 -0.43 22.01 -9.03
CA THR A 93 -1.16 20.79 -9.43
C THR A 93 -0.55 20.14 -10.68
N GLN A 94 -0.05 20.93 -11.62
CA GLN A 94 0.63 20.40 -12.81
C GLN A 94 1.91 19.63 -12.42
N ALA A 95 2.73 20.19 -11.53
CA ALA A 95 3.94 19.52 -11.03
C ALA A 95 3.60 18.20 -10.29
N TYR A 96 2.50 18.16 -9.55
CA TYR A 96 2.00 16.92 -8.94
C TYR A 96 1.60 15.87 -9.98
N ILE A 97 0.87 16.27 -11.02
CA ILE A 97 0.48 15.38 -12.12
C ILE A 97 1.70 14.89 -12.89
N ASP A 98 2.69 15.75 -13.16
CA ASP A 98 3.92 15.37 -13.85
C ASP A 98 4.76 14.39 -13.00
N TYR A 99 4.71 14.51 -11.67
CA TYR A 99 5.29 13.56 -10.73
C TYR A 99 4.54 12.20 -10.73
N MET A 100 3.20 12.22 -10.70
CA MET A 100 2.39 11.00 -10.59
C MET A 100 2.25 10.24 -11.91
N ARG A 101 2.20 10.93 -13.06
CA ARG A 101 1.96 10.32 -14.37
C ARG A 101 2.90 9.17 -14.72
N PRO A 102 4.24 9.31 -14.66
CA PRO A 102 5.13 8.20 -15.00
C PRO A 102 4.97 7.02 -14.02
N ARG A 103 4.66 7.29 -12.74
CA ARG A 103 4.42 6.25 -11.73
C ARG A 103 3.14 5.48 -12.02
N CYS A 104 2.04 6.18 -12.31
CA CYS A 104 0.77 5.56 -12.68
C CYS A 104 0.85 4.77 -13.98
N ALA A 105 1.66 5.21 -14.95
CA ALA A 105 1.91 4.46 -16.18
C ALA A 105 2.59 3.11 -15.90
N GLU A 106 3.61 3.11 -15.04
CA GLU A 106 4.27 1.87 -14.63
C GLU A 106 3.36 0.99 -13.77
N LEU A 107 2.54 1.57 -12.88
CA LEU A 107 1.53 0.83 -12.11
C LEU A 107 0.52 0.13 -13.04
N ALA A 108 0.07 0.80 -14.10
CA ALA A 108 -0.80 0.21 -15.12
C ALA A 108 -0.10 -0.91 -15.94
N ARG A 109 1.22 -0.81 -16.13
CA ARG A 109 2.04 -1.81 -16.84
C ARG A 109 2.23 -3.08 -16.02
N VAL A 110 2.49 -2.96 -14.72
CA VAL A 110 2.73 -4.12 -13.84
C VAL A 110 1.43 -4.82 -13.42
N LEU A 111 0.28 -4.15 -13.54
CA LEU A 111 -1.02 -4.75 -13.21
C LEU A 111 -1.45 -5.81 -14.24
N LYS A 112 -1.87 -6.98 -13.75
CA LYS A 112 -2.43 -8.05 -14.59
C LYS A 112 -3.71 -7.59 -15.29
N PRO A 113 -4.06 -8.16 -16.47
CA PRO A 113 -5.34 -7.88 -17.15
C PRO A 113 -6.59 -8.15 -16.30
N THR A 114 -6.49 -9.05 -15.31
CA THR A 114 -7.55 -9.39 -14.35
C THR A 114 -7.48 -8.57 -13.05
N GLY A 115 -6.52 -7.68 -12.93
CA GLY A 115 -6.20 -6.97 -11.72
C GLY A 115 -6.98 -5.67 -11.53
N SER A 116 -6.96 -5.21 -10.28
CA SER A 116 -7.65 -4.01 -9.81
C SER A 116 -6.66 -2.96 -9.32
N PHE A 117 -6.97 -1.69 -9.54
CA PHE A 117 -6.18 -0.53 -9.14
C PHE A 117 -7.03 0.44 -8.32
N TYR A 118 -6.53 0.80 -7.14
CA TYR A 118 -7.15 1.76 -6.24
C TYR A 118 -6.23 2.95 -6.00
N TYR A 119 -6.75 4.15 -6.25
CA TYR A 119 -6.06 5.41 -6.01
C TYR A 119 -6.79 6.19 -4.91
N HIS A 120 -6.17 6.33 -3.74
CA HIS A 120 -6.70 7.13 -2.64
C HIS A 120 -6.26 8.60 -2.78
N CYS A 121 -7.20 9.55 -2.67
CA CYS A 121 -6.92 10.98 -2.70
C CYS A 121 -7.97 11.79 -1.96
N ASP A 122 -7.74 13.10 -1.84
CA ASP A 122 -8.76 14.06 -1.43
C ASP A 122 -9.17 14.99 -2.60
N TRP A 123 -10.02 15.97 -2.29
CA TRP A 123 -10.59 16.89 -3.26
C TRP A 123 -9.59 17.86 -3.93
N HIS A 124 -8.34 18.01 -3.43
CA HIS A 124 -7.41 19.03 -3.97
C HIS A 124 -6.97 18.71 -5.41
N ALA A 125 -6.69 17.44 -5.70
CA ALA A 125 -6.18 17.01 -7.01
C ALA A 125 -7.00 15.89 -7.68
N SER A 126 -8.05 15.37 -7.02
CA SER A 126 -8.80 14.18 -7.47
C SER A 126 -9.24 14.24 -8.93
N HIS A 127 -9.83 15.35 -9.38
CA HIS A 127 -10.32 15.48 -10.76
C HIS A 127 -9.19 15.44 -11.80
N TYR A 128 -8.05 16.06 -11.50
CA TYR A 128 -6.89 16.04 -12.40
C TYR A 128 -6.25 14.65 -12.46
N VAL A 129 -6.19 13.97 -11.31
CA VAL A 129 -5.76 12.57 -11.22
C VAL A 129 -6.70 11.67 -12.03
N LYS A 130 -8.02 11.86 -11.91
CA LYS A 130 -9.02 11.08 -12.65
C LYS A 130 -8.79 11.16 -14.15
N VAL A 131 -8.63 12.38 -14.69
CA VAL A 131 -8.35 12.60 -16.11
C VAL A 131 -7.03 11.95 -16.53
N MET A 132 -5.98 12.09 -15.72
CA MET A 132 -4.68 11.43 -15.98
C MET A 132 -4.82 9.90 -16.00
N LEU A 133 -5.57 9.32 -15.06
CA LEU A 133 -5.79 7.87 -14.99
C LEU A 133 -6.64 7.37 -16.16
N ASP A 134 -7.63 8.13 -16.62
CA ASP A 134 -8.41 7.79 -17.83
C ASP A 134 -7.52 7.75 -19.07
N GLN A 135 -6.54 8.64 -19.19
CA GLN A 135 -5.58 8.62 -20.29
C GLN A 135 -4.63 7.40 -20.24
N ILE A 136 -4.35 6.88 -19.04
CA ILE A 136 -3.43 5.75 -18.84
C ILE A 136 -4.15 4.40 -18.95
N PHE A 137 -5.27 4.24 -18.25
CA PHE A 137 -6.03 2.98 -18.18
C PHE A 137 -7.12 2.89 -19.26
N GLY A 138 -7.62 4.02 -19.74
CA GLY A 138 -8.84 4.12 -20.56
C GLY A 138 -10.09 4.34 -19.71
N GLU A 139 -11.01 5.18 -20.18
CA GLU A 139 -12.26 5.53 -19.48
C GLU A 139 -13.12 4.29 -19.14
N ILE A 140 -13.12 3.29 -20.02
CA ILE A 140 -13.89 2.04 -19.83
C ILE A 140 -13.37 1.17 -18.67
N CYS A 141 -12.16 1.45 -18.20
CA CYS A 141 -11.52 0.74 -17.10
C CYS A 141 -11.89 1.33 -15.75
N PHE A 142 -12.42 2.56 -15.71
CA PHE A 142 -12.97 3.15 -14.51
C PHE A 142 -14.29 2.47 -14.13
N GLN A 143 -14.38 1.96 -12.91
CA GLN A 143 -15.59 1.29 -12.44
C GLN A 143 -16.50 2.27 -11.70
N ASN A 144 -15.99 2.89 -10.64
CA ASN A 144 -16.70 3.89 -9.85
C ASN A 144 -15.76 4.64 -8.90
N GLU A 145 -16.32 5.66 -8.28
CA GLU A 145 -15.73 6.40 -7.18
C GLU A 145 -16.27 5.87 -5.85
N ILE A 146 -15.38 5.61 -4.90
CA ILE A 146 -15.72 5.25 -3.53
C ILE A 146 -15.45 6.46 -2.64
N VAL A 147 -16.42 6.82 -1.80
CA VAL A 147 -16.32 7.93 -0.85
C VAL A 147 -16.22 7.37 0.56
N TRP A 148 -15.10 7.62 1.22
CA TRP A 148 -14.86 7.15 2.59
C TRP A 148 -14.91 8.31 3.58
N LYS A 149 -15.76 8.18 4.60
CA LYS A 149 -15.94 9.19 5.66
C LYS A 149 -14.77 9.17 6.66
N ARG A 150 -13.72 9.95 6.36
CA ARG A 150 -12.49 10.02 7.16
C ARG A 150 -12.59 10.80 8.47
N SER A 151 -13.64 11.59 8.67
CA SER A 151 -13.81 12.34 9.91
C SER A 151 -15.27 12.64 10.23
N SER A 152 -15.51 13.04 11.48
CA SER A 152 -16.81 13.53 11.94
C SER A 152 -17.14 14.90 11.35
N ALA A 153 -18.26 15.49 11.77
CA ALA A 153 -18.65 16.84 11.35
C ALA A 153 -17.54 17.86 11.66
N HIS A 154 -17.28 18.74 10.68
CA HIS A 154 -16.34 19.85 10.77
C HIS A 154 -17.11 21.18 10.67
N ASN A 155 -16.73 22.15 11.52
CA ASN A 155 -17.26 23.50 11.50
C ASN A 155 -16.40 24.41 10.60
N ASP A 156 -16.33 24.06 9.32
CA ASP A 156 -15.63 24.87 8.33
C ASP A 156 -16.44 26.16 8.07
N SER A 157 -15.92 27.30 8.51
CA SER A 157 -16.71 28.54 8.65
C SER A 157 -17.21 29.18 7.35
N ARG A 158 -16.74 28.73 6.18
CA ARG A 158 -17.08 29.32 4.86
C ARG A 158 -17.44 28.27 3.79
N ARG A 159 -17.64 27.00 4.17
CA ARG A 159 -17.88 25.90 3.23
C ARG A 159 -18.46 24.67 3.93
N TYR A 160 -18.91 23.68 3.17
CA TYR A 160 -19.25 22.38 3.73
C TYR A 160 -17.99 21.70 4.32
N GLY A 161 -18.16 21.01 5.44
CA GLY A 161 -17.07 20.35 6.13
C GLY A 161 -16.44 19.25 5.28
N ALA A 162 -15.15 19.37 4.99
CA ALA A 162 -14.39 18.37 4.25
C ALA A 162 -14.12 17.14 5.13
N ASN A 163 -15.03 16.17 5.08
CA ASN A 163 -15.10 15.02 5.99
C ASN A 163 -14.87 13.65 5.33
N HIS A 164 -14.58 13.64 4.03
CA HIS A 164 -14.35 12.42 3.28
C HIS A 164 -13.08 12.50 2.43
N ASP A 165 -12.57 11.34 2.08
CA ASP A 165 -11.61 11.11 1.01
C ASP A 165 -12.28 10.31 -0.11
N THR A 166 -11.68 10.36 -1.29
CA THR A 166 -12.10 9.68 -2.51
C THR A 166 -11.12 8.56 -2.84
N VAL A 167 -11.65 7.39 -3.18
CA VAL A 167 -10.87 6.27 -3.71
C VAL A 167 -11.39 5.91 -5.10
N PHE A 168 -10.56 6.11 -6.13
CA PHE A 168 -10.91 5.69 -7.49
C PHE A 168 -10.66 4.20 -7.67
N PHE A 169 -11.65 3.50 -8.23
CA PHE A 169 -11.53 2.08 -8.56
C PHE A 169 -11.44 1.88 -10.08
N TYR A 170 -10.31 1.37 -10.53
CA TYR A 170 -10.06 0.95 -11.91
C TYR A 170 -9.80 -0.55 -11.98
N THR A 171 -10.07 -1.14 -13.14
CA THR A 171 -9.68 -2.52 -13.49
C THR A 171 -8.81 -2.48 -14.73
N ARG A 172 -7.89 -3.43 -14.90
CA ARG A 172 -7.00 -3.41 -16.07
C ARG A 172 -7.70 -3.82 -17.37
N GLY A 173 -8.72 -4.67 -17.26
CA GLY A 173 -9.44 -5.26 -18.37
C GLY A 173 -10.90 -5.54 -18.01
N ARG A 174 -11.67 -6.08 -18.96
CA ARG A 174 -13.13 -6.27 -18.84
C ARG A 174 -13.55 -7.46 -17.96
N LYS A 175 -12.61 -8.29 -17.55
CA LYS A 175 -12.82 -9.41 -16.61
C LYS A 175 -11.78 -9.27 -15.52
N TRP A 176 -12.22 -9.17 -14.28
CA TRP A 176 -11.36 -8.98 -13.12
C TRP A 176 -11.85 -9.80 -11.93
N THR A 177 -10.98 -9.97 -10.94
CA THR A 177 -11.33 -10.60 -9.67
C THR A 177 -12.29 -9.70 -8.89
N TRP A 178 -13.47 -10.21 -8.55
CA TRP A 178 -14.44 -9.51 -7.72
C TRP A 178 -15.17 -10.46 -6.76
N ASN A 179 -14.95 -10.26 -5.48
CA ASN A 179 -15.59 -10.98 -4.38
C ASN A 179 -16.56 -10.02 -3.68
N VAL A 180 -17.86 -10.25 -3.81
CA VAL A 180 -18.87 -9.35 -3.23
C VAL A 180 -18.72 -9.31 -1.71
N GLN A 181 -18.48 -8.12 -1.18
CA GLN A 181 -18.47 -7.86 0.26
C GLN A 181 -19.88 -7.48 0.69
N TYR A 182 -20.27 -7.87 1.89
CA TYR A 182 -21.60 -7.59 2.44
C TYR A 182 -21.50 -6.85 3.77
N GLN A 183 -22.48 -5.99 4.02
CA GLN A 183 -22.71 -5.34 5.29
C GLN A 183 -24.00 -5.88 5.92
N PRO A 184 -24.10 -5.90 7.27
CA PRO A 184 -25.32 -6.28 7.95
C PRO A 184 -26.52 -5.42 7.52
N TYR A 185 -27.71 -6.00 7.57
CA TYR A 185 -28.94 -5.23 7.40
C TYR A 185 -29.11 -4.22 8.55
N ALA A 186 -29.60 -3.02 8.23
CA ALA A 186 -30.05 -2.08 9.25
C ALA A 186 -31.13 -2.72 10.12
N LYS A 187 -31.13 -2.39 11.42
CA LYS A 187 -32.04 -2.99 12.39
C LYS A 187 -33.50 -2.75 11.99
N GLU A 188 -33.81 -1.54 11.52
CA GLU A 188 -35.12 -1.12 11.06
C GLU A 188 -35.58 -1.99 9.89
N TYR A 189 -34.70 -2.22 8.90
CA TYR A 189 -34.99 -3.11 7.78
C TYR A 189 -35.28 -4.54 8.24
N VAL A 190 -34.49 -5.05 9.19
CA VAL A 190 -34.70 -6.39 9.77
C VAL A 190 -36.05 -6.48 10.46
N ASP A 191 -36.40 -5.50 11.28
CA ASP A 191 -37.65 -5.49 12.04
C ASP A 191 -38.89 -5.34 11.14
N GLU A 192 -38.81 -4.55 10.06
CA GLU A 192 -39.90 -4.37 9.10
C GLU A 192 -40.10 -5.57 8.17
N ASN A 193 -39.01 -6.15 7.67
CA ASN A 193 -39.06 -7.15 6.60
C ASN A 193 -39.02 -8.60 7.12
N TYR A 194 -38.24 -8.88 8.16
CA TYR A 194 -38.10 -10.22 8.77
C TYR A 194 -38.98 -10.35 10.01
N ARG A 195 -40.28 -10.08 9.82
CA ARG A 195 -41.28 -10.01 10.89
C ARG A 195 -41.81 -11.36 11.36
N TYR A 196 -41.64 -12.41 10.57
CA TYR A 196 -42.14 -13.74 10.92
C TYR A 196 -41.06 -14.53 11.65
N ARG A 197 -41.48 -15.48 12.48
CA ARG A 197 -40.61 -16.39 13.24
C ARG A 197 -41.13 -17.81 13.13
N ASP A 198 -40.22 -18.75 12.96
CA ASP A 198 -40.53 -20.17 13.09
C ASP A 198 -40.47 -20.61 14.57
N ASP A 199 -40.88 -21.84 14.84
CA ASP A 199 -40.95 -22.42 16.19
C ASP A 199 -39.58 -22.46 16.90
N ASP A 200 -38.50 -22.51 16.13
CA ASP A 200 -37.11 -22.44 16.61
C ASP A 200 -36.62 -21.00 16.87
N GLY A 201 -37.47 -20.01 16.63
CA GLY A 201 -37.20 -18.58 16.82
C GLY A 201 -36.49 -17.89 15.66
N ARG A 202 -36.15 -18.60 14.57
CA ARG A 202 -35.49 -18.03 13.39
C ARG A 202 -36.40 -17.02 12.69
N ARG A 203 -35.86 -15.83 12.41
CA ARG A 203 -36.59 -14.77 11.71
C ARG A 203 -36.56 -14.99 10.20
N PHE A 204 -37.70 -14.82 9.54
CA PHE A 204 -37.80 -14.91 8.09
C PHE A 204 -38.71 -13.83 7.49
N ARG A 205 -38.48 -13.53 6.22
CA ARG A 205 -39.39 -12.79 5.35
C ARG A 205 -40.02 -13.74 4.35
N VAL A 206 -41.10 -13.31 3.69
CA VAL A 206 -41.79 -14.14 2.70
C VAL A 206 -41.81 -13.50 1.32
N SER A 207 -41.63 -14.28 0.26
CA SER A 207 -41.76 -13.81 -1.12
C SER A 207 -42.86 -14.55 -1.88
N ASP A 208 -43.44 -13.85 -2.87
CA ASP A 208 -44.43 -14.43 -3.77
C ASP A 208 -43.82 -15.64 -4.51
N MET A 209 -44.56 -16.73 -4.57
CA MET A 209 -44.17 -17.96 -5.27
C MET A 209 -44.79 -18.04 -6.67
N THR A 210 -45.30 -16.92 -7.20
CA THR A 210 -45.84 -16.81 -8.55
C THR A 210 -44.98 -15.92 -9.45
N ALA A 211 -44.99 -16.16 -10.75
CA ALA A 211 -44.20 -15.44 -11.76
C ALA A 211 -45.05 -15.06 -12.98
N ASN A 212 -44.60 -14.04 -13.72
CA ASN A 212 -45.18 -13.68 -15.01
C ASN A 212 -44.51 -14.48 -16.14
N LYS A 213 -44.73 -15.80 -16.16
CA LYS A 213 -44.16 -16.70 -17.16
C LYS A 213 -45.23 -17.68 -17.67
N PRO A 214 -45.85 -17.43 -18.84
CA PRO A 214 -46.77 -18.38 -19.44
C PRO A 214 -46.03 -19.61 -19.98
N GLY A 215 -46.55 -20.81 -19.70
CA GLY A 215 -46.09 -22.09 -20.28
C GLY A 215 -45.30 -23.01 -19.32
N GLY A 216 -45.49 -24.33 -19.48
CA GLY A 216 -44.91 -25.41 -18.67
C GLY A 216 -45.82 -25.95 -17.55
N ASP A 217 -45.32 -26.87 -16.71
CA ASP A 217 -46.03 -27.50 -15.56
C ASP A 217 -46.19 -26.57 -14.35
N VAL A 218 -46.52 -25.31 -14.62
CA VAL A 218 -46.62 -24.21 -13.63
C VAL A 218 -48.05 -23.68 -13.46
N SER A 219 -49.00 -24.26 -14.20
CA SER A 219 -50.43 -23.99 -14.06
C SER A 219 -51.13 -25.20 -13.44
N TYR A 220 -51.10 -25.27 -12.10
CA TYR A 220 -51.74 -26.33 -11.33
C TYR A 220 -52.43 -25.78 -10.10
N THR A 221 -53.34 -26.58 -9.54
CA THR A 221 -53.98 -26.28 -8.25
C THR A 221 -53.11 -26.88 -7.15
N TRP A 222 -52.76 -26.06 -6.16
CA TRP A 222 -52.02 -26.49 -4.97
C TRP A 222 -53.00 -26.74 -3.82
N GLN A 223 -52.76 -27.78 -3.02
CA GLN A 223 -53.53 -28.06 -1.82
C GLN A 223 -52.71 -27.64 -0.60
N ALA A 224 -53.18 -26.63 0.13
CA ALA A 224 -52.57 -26.21 1.39
C ALA A 224 -52.79 -27.27 2.50
N PRO A 225 -52.00 -27.26 3.58
CA PRO A 225 -52.08 -28.24 4.67
C PRO A 225 -53.46 -28.33 5.35
N ASP A 226 -54.23 -27.25 5.31
CA ASP A 226 -55.60 -27.18 5.81
C ASP A 226 -56.66 -27.76 4.83
N GLY A 227 -56.20 -28.30 3.70
CA GLY A 227 -57.03 -28.89 2.65
C GLY A 227 -57.53 -27.90 1.59
N ARG A 228 -57.27 -26.59 1.72
CA ARG A 228 -57.73 -25.58 0.76
C ARG A 228 -57.01 -25.70 -0.58
N LEU A 229 -57.77 -25.54 -1.66
CA LEU A 229 -57.25 -25.52 -3.02
C LEU A 229 -56.96 -24.09 -3.46
N VAL A 230 -55.70 -23.80 -3.78
CA VAL A 230 -55.24 -22.48 -4.21
C VAL A 230 -54.65 -22.50 -5.61
N LYS A 231 -54.86 -21.40 -6.33
CA LYS A 231 -54.33 -21.15 -7.67
C LYS A 231 -53.52 -19.86 -7.66
N PRO A 232 -52.57 -19.68 -8.60
CA PRO A 232 -51.88 -18.41 -8.76
C PRO A 232 -52.85 -17.24 -8.96
N TYR A 233 -52.41 -16.01 -8.63
CA TYR A 233 -53.18 -14.81 -8.91
C TYR A 233 -53.51 -14.68 -10.41
N LYS A 234 -54.62 -14.02 -10.74
CA LYS A 234 -55.03 -13.80 -12.13
C LYS A 234 -53.89 -13.19 -12.95
N GLY A 235 -53.54 -13.83 -14.07
CA GLY A 235 -52.44 -13.40 -14.94
C GLY A 235 -51.03 -13.81 -14.47
N ARG A 236 -50.92 -14.60 -13.40
CA ARG A 236 -49.65 -15.18 -12.91
C ARG A 236 -49.70 -16.70 -12.95
N TYR A 237 -48.54 -17.31 -12.87
CA TYR A 237 -48.33 -18.76 -12.85
C TYR A 237 -47.46 -19.12 -11.64
N TRP A 238 -47.42 -20.38 -11.20
CA TRP A 238 -46.45 -20.76 -10.17
C TRP A 238 -45.01 -20.54 -10.67
N ALA A 239 -44.12 -20.05 -9.82
CA ALA A 239 -42.71 -19.90 -10.16
C ALA A 239 -41.97 -21.26 -10.17
N TYR A 240 -42.58 -22.30 -9.60
CA TYR A 240 -42.00 -23.61 -9.39
C TYR A 240 -42.93 -24.72 -9.91
N SER A 241 -42.35 -25.83 -10.35
CA SER A 241 -43.11 -27.06 -10.64
C SER A 241 -43.78 -27.60 -9.37
N LYS A 242 -44.81 -28.43 -9.54
CA LYS A 242 -45.54 -29.03 -8.42
C LYS A 242 -44.62 -29.83 -7.49
N ASP A 243 -43.66 -30.56 -8.04
CA ASP A 243 -42.72 -31.39 -7.27
C ASP A 243 -41.74 -30.54 -6.46
N ASN A 244 -41.20 -29.47 -7.05
CA ASN A 244 -40.31 -28.55 -6.33
C ASN A 244 -41.05 -27.84 -5.19
N LEU A 245 -42.30 -27.42 -5.43
CA LEU A 245 -43.12 -26.79 -4.39
C LEU A 245 -43.44 -27.80 -3.28
N ALA A 246 -43.77 -29.05 -3.60
CA ALA A 246 -43.95 -30.11 -2.61
C ALA A 246 -42.66 -30.44 -1.84
N GLU A 247 -41.51 -30.38 -2.48
CA GLU A 247 -40.23 -30.56 -1.79
C GLU A 247 -39.93 -29.42 -0.83
N MET A 248 -40.16 -28.17 -1.23
CA MET A 248 -40.04 -27.00 -0.35
C MET A 248 -40.98 -27.09 0.85
N ASP A 249 -42.21 -27.56 0.63
CA ASP A 249 -43.19 -27.79 1.68
C ASP A 249 -42.70 -28.82 2.69
N ARG A 250 -42.22 -29.97 2.21
CA ARG A 250 -41.61 -31.03 3.06
C ARG A 250 -40.40 -30.53 3.84
N LYS A 251 -39.63 -29.60 3.28
CA LYS A 251 -38.47 -28.97 3.94
C LYS A 251 -38.86 -27.85 4.91
N GLY A 252 -40.15 -27.52 5.05
CA GLY A 252 -40.62 -26.45 5.94
C GLY A 252 -40.32 -25.04 5.42
N LEU A 253 -39.99 -24.89 4.14
CA LEU A 253 -39.62 -23.62 3.51
C LEU A 253 -40.83 -22.78 3.06
N ILE A 254 -42.06 -23.30 3.23
CA ILE A 254 -43.29 -22.61 2.85
C ILE A 254 -43.98 -22.01 4.07
N TYR A 255 -44.35 -20.74 3.94
CA TYR A 255 -45.27 -20.06 4.84
C TYR A 255 -46.63 -19.95 4.16
N TYR A 256 -47.68 -20.48 4.80
CA TYR A 256 -49.05 -20.36 4.30
C TYR A 256 -49.73 -19.12 4.87
N ARG A 257 -50.26 -18.26 4.00
CA ARG A 257 -51.14 -17.17 4.42
C ARG A 257 -52.46 -17.72 4.94
N THR A 258 -53.24 -16.89 5.63
CA THR A 258 -54.61 -17.22 6.08
C THR A 258 -55.54 -17.63 4.93
N THR A 259 -55.23 -17.22 3.70
CA THR A 259 -55.94 -17.60 2.47
C THR A 259 -55.56 -18.98 1.92
N GLY A 260 -54.60 -19.67 2.55
CA GLY A 260 -53.99 -20.91 2.03
C GLY A 260 -52.91 -20.67 0.97
N MET A 261 -52.65 -19.41 0.59
CA MET A 261 -51.64 -19.09 -0.44
C MET A 261 -50.22 -19.40 0.09
N PRO A 262 -49.43 -20.28 -0.57
CA PRO A 262 -48.05 -20.55 -0.20
C PRO A 262 -47.13 -19.37 -0.55
N MET A 263 -46.22 -19.08 0.36
CA MET A 263 -45.17 -18.07 0.20
C MET A 263 -43.82 -18.70 0.56
N LEU A 264 -42.74 -18.31 -0.10
CA LEU A 264 -41.41 -18.85 0.17
C LEU A 264 -40.79 -18.11 1.36
N LYS A 265 -40.30 -18.85 2.36
CA LYS A 265 -39.53 -18.30 3.48
C LYS A 265 -38.10 -17.96 3.03
N HIS A 266 -37.61 -16.81 3.47
CA HIS A 266 -36.21 -16.41 3.36
C HIS A 266 -35.71 -16.08 4.75
N TYR A 267 -34.82 -16.90 5.30
CA TYR A 267 -34.33 -16.73 6.66
C TYR A 267 -33.25 -15.66 6.75
N LEU A 268 -33.30 -14.84 7.80
CA LEU A 268 -32.35 -13.74 8.00
C LEU A 268 -30.91 -14.23 8.16
N ASP A 269 -30.72 -15.33 8.89
CA ASP A 269 -29.41 -15.92 9.20
C ASP A 269 -28.75 -16.63 8.00
N GLU A 270 -29.51 -16.88 6.93
CA GLU A 270 -29.00 -17.42 5.66
C GLU A 270 -28.65 -16.33 4.64
N MET A 271 -29.03 -15.07 4.92
CA MET A 271 -28.82 -13.97 4.00
C MET A 271 -27.47 -13.29 4.28
N PRO A 272 -26.63 -13.10 3.26
CA PRO A 272 -25.28 -12.55 3.46
C PRO A 272 -25.27 -11.07 3.88
N GLY A 273 -26.40 -10.37 3.73
CA GLY A 273 -26.56 -8.96 4.05
C GLY A 273 -26.85 -8.11 2.81
N VAL A 274 -26.53 -6.82 2.92
CA VAL A 274 -26.59 -5.87 1.79
C VAL A 274 -25.21 -5.84 1.13
N PRO A 275 -25.08 -6.00 -0.19
CA PRO A 275 -23.80 -5.78 -0.85
C PRO A 275 -23.25 -4.39 -0.52
N VAL A 276 -21.96 -4.31 -0.21
CA VAL A 276 -21.29 -3.02 0.10
C VAL A 276 -21.39 -2.09 -1.12
N GLN A 277 -21.77 -0.84 -0.87
CA GLN A 277 -21.93 0.21 -1.88
C GLN A 277 -20.70 1.14 -1.92
N THR A 278 -20.75 2.22 -2.70
CA THR A 278 -19.63 3.16 -2.87
C THR A 278 -19.46 4.17 -1.73
N PHE A 279 -20.44 4.34 -0.85
CA PHE A 279 -20.34 5.23 0.29
C PHE A 279 -19.98 4.44 1.54
N TRP A 280 -18.78 4.66 2.09
CA TRP A 280 -18.24 3.95 3.25
C TRP A 280 -18.19 4.88 4.46
N ASP A 281 -19.20 4.80 5.31
CA ASP A 281 -19.30 5.55 6.57
C ASP A 281 -19.20 4.67 7.82
N ASP A 282 -19.06 3.36 7.64
CA ASP A 282 -18.99 2.35 8.68
C ASP A 282 -17.54 2.09 9.16
N ILE A 283 -16.55 2.37 8.32
CA ILE A 283 -15.13 2.27 8.67
C ILE A 283 -14.66 3.59 9.29
N LYS A 284 -14.35 3.56 10.59
CA LYS A 284 -13.88 4.74 11.33
C LYS A 284 -12.39 5.03 11.06
N PRO A 285 -11.97 6.31 11.08
CA PRO A 285 -10.55 6.67 11.02
C PRO A 285 -9.79 6.25 12.29
N VAL A 286 -8.47 6.15 12.19
CA VAL A 286 -7.59 5.86 13.33
C VAL A 286 -7.48 7.10 14.21
N ILE A 287 -8.03 7.05 15.44
CA ILE A 287 -8.04 8.17 16.39
C ILE A 287 -6.96 8.02 17.46
N SER A 288 -6.76 9.05 18.29
CA SER A 288 -5.85 8.96 19.43
C SER A 288 -6.37 7.91 20.42
N GLY A 289 -5.50 7.01 20.89
CA GLY A 289 -5.86 5.90 21.78
C GLY A 289 -6.37 4.62 21.10
N SER A 290 -6.47 4.59 19.76
CA SER A 290 -6.76 3.33 19.04
C SER A 290 -5.59 2.33 19.18
N ASP A 291 -5.89 1.06 19.46
CA ASP A 291 -4.88 -0.01 19.61
C ASP A 291 -4.01 -0.19 18.35
N GLU A 292 -4.57 0.10 17.17
CA GLU A 292 -3.83 0.01 15.90
C GLU A 292 -2.94 1.22 15.60
N ARG A 293 -2.99 2.30 16.41
CA ARG A 293 -2.29 3.56 16.13
C ARG A 293 -0.78 3.43 16.34
N LEU A 294 0.00 3.79 15.33
CA LEU A 294 1.46 3.75 15.39
C LEU A 294 2.13 5.10 15.66
N GLY A 295 1.37 6.19 15.60
CA GLY A 295 1.92 7.55 15.63
C GLY A 295 2.48 8.02 14.28
N TYR A 296 2.44 7.19 13.24
CA TYR A 296 2.72 7.60 11.87
C TYR A 296 1.64 8.57 11.37
N PRO A 297 1.98 9.68 10.70
CA PRO A 297 0.99 10.60 10.15
C PRO A 297 0.12 9.87 9.13
N THR A 298 -1.13 10.31 8.98
CA THR A 298 -2.02 9.87 7.89
C THR A 298 -2.28 8.34 7.78
N GLN A 299 -1.99 7.56 8.84
CA GLN A 299 -2.25 6.13 8.90
C GLN A 299 -3.73 5.80 8.55
N LYS A 300 -3.93 4.95 7.53
CA LYS A 300 -5.24 4.42 7.17
C LYS A 300 -5.65 3.25 8.09
N PRO A 301 -6.94 3.09 8.41
CA PRO A 301 -7.45 1.98 9.24
C PRO A 301 -7.27 0.62 8.56
N LEU A 302 -6.97 -0.43 9.32
CA LEU A 302 -6.77 -1.76 8.76
C LEU A 302 -8.02 -2.28 8.02
N ALA A 303 -9.21 -2.08 8.59
CA ALA A 303 -10.49 -2.53 8.03
C ALA A 303 -10.77 -1.94 6.63
N LEU A 304 -10.25 -0.74 6.33
CA LEU A 304 -10.38 -0.12 5.02
C LEU A 304 -9.65 -0.93 3.96
N LEU A 305 -8.40 -1.30 4.25
CA LEU A 305 -7.56 -2.05 3.33
C LEU A 305 -7.98 -3.51 3.25
N GLU A 306 -8.43 -4.12 4.34
CA GLU A 306 -8.99 -5.48 4.31
C GLU A 306 -10.20 -5.59 3.39
N ARG A 307 -11.10 -4.60 3.41
CA ARG A 307 -12.25 -4.55 2.49
C ARG A 307 -11.82 -4.52 1.03
N VAL A 308 -10.84 -3.66 0.69
CA VAL A 308 -10.30 -3.56 -0.67
C VAL A 308 -9.63 -4.88 -1.10
N VAL A 309 -8.78 -5.45 -0.24
CA VAL A 309 -8.05 -6.69 -0.52
C VAL A 309 -9.00 -7.87 -0.67
N LEU A 310 -10.02 -8.00 0.18
CA LEU A 310 -11.03 -9.06 0.08
C LEU A 310 -11.83 -8.95 -1.21
N ALA A 311 -12.25 -7.74 -1.58
CA ALA A 311 -13.07 -7.52 -2.77
C ALA A 311 -12.33 -7.85 -4.07
N SER A 312 -11.04 -7.51 -4.15
CA SER A 312 -10.33 -7.44 -5.44
C SER A 312 -9.12 -8.37 -5.56
N SER A 313 -9.00 -9.35 -4.67
CA SER A 313 -7.95 -10.38 -4.73
C SER A 313 -8.38 -11.69 -4.05
N ASN A 314 -7.74 -12.78 -4.41
CA ASN A 314 -7.86 -14.10 -3.80
C ASN A 314 -6.65 -14.43 -2.92
N PRO A 315 -6.72 -15.44 -2.04
CA PRO A 315 -5.54 -15.94 -1.34
C PRO A 315 -4.39 -16.25 -2.32
N ASN A 316 -3.17 -15.90 -1.91
CA ASN A 316 -1.94 -15.99 -2.70
C ASN A 316 -1.77 -15.00 -3.87
N ASP A 317 -2.78 -14.18 -4.19
CA ASP A 317 -2.61 -13.06 -5.14
C ASP A 317 -1.59 -12.04 -4.61
N ILE A 318 -0.99 -11.26 -5.52
CA ILE A 318 0.06 -10.29 -5.19
C ILE A 318 -0.52 -8.89 -5.08
N VAL A 319 -0.41 -8.30 -3.89
CA VAL A 319 -0.82 -6.93 -3.57
C VAL A 319 0.40 -6.00 -3.61
N LEU A 320 0.35 -4.95 -4.39
CA LEU A 320 1.41 -3.93 -4.45
C LEU A 320 0.92 -2.61 -3.87
N ASP A 321 1.73 -2.05 -2.97
CA ASP A 321 1.58 -0.69 -2.48
C ASP A 321 2.89 0.08 -2.69
N ALA A 322 2.87 1.02 -3.64
CA ALA A 322 4.03 1.81 -4.06
C ALA A 322 4.18 3.13 -3.29
N PHE A 323 3.27 3.43 -2.34
CA PHE A 323 3.29 4.61 -1.47
C PHE A 323 3.00 4.15 -0.04
N CYS A 324 3.83 3.23 0.44
CA CYS A 324 3.39 2.28 1.45
C CYS A 324 3.30 2.87 2.87
N GLY A 325 4.07 3.91 3.19
CA GLY A 325 4.04 4.61 4.47
C GLY A 325 4.20 3.66 5.65
N CYS A 326 3.16 3.53 6.47
CA CYS A 326 3.16 2.64 7.63
C CYS A 326 2.74 1.18 7.33
N GLY A 327 2.52 0.82 6.06
CA GLY A 327 2.32 -0.55 5.60
C GLY A 327 0.96 -1.16 5.91
N THR A 328 -0.11 -0.35 6.00
CA THR A 328 -1.46 -0.89 6.30
C THR A 328 -1.92 -1.88 5.23
N ALA A 329 -1.69 -1.60 3.95
CA ALA A 329 -2.06 -2.51 2.85
C ALA A 329 -1.31 -3.86 2.94
N LEU A 330 -0.03 -3.84 3.31
CA LEU A 330 0.80 -5.03 3.48
C LEU A 330 0.33 -5.90 4.65
N VAL A 331 -0.01 -5.26 5.78
CA VAL A 331 -0.57 -5.98 6.94
C VAL A 331 -1.91 -6.63 6.60
N ALA A 332 -2.80 -5.91 5.91
CA ALA A 332 -4.07 -6.46 5.43
C ALA A 332 -3.83 -7.66 4.49
N ALA A 333 -2.93 -7.51 3.51
CA ALA A 333 -2.56 -8.57 2.57
C ALA A 333 -2.02 -9.81 3.30
N GLU A 334 -1.06 -9.66 4.22
CA GLU A 334 -0.48 -10.78 4.97
C GLU A 334 -1.51 -11.49 5.85
N ASN A 335 -2.33 -10.75 6.61
CA ASN A 335 -3.37 -11.31 7.47
C ASN A 335 -4.40 -12.12 6.67
N LEU A 336 -4.72 -11.64 5.48
CA LEU A 336 -5.64 -12.27 4.55
C LEU A 336 -4.96 -13.34 3.67
N GLY A 337 -3.68 -13.61 3.84
CA GLY A 337 -2.95 -14.67 3.14
C GLY A 337 -2.64 -14.39 1.67
N ARG A 338 -2.49 -13.11 1.31
CA ARG A 338 -1.98 -12.66 0.02
C ARG A 338 -0.45 -12.52 0.08
N GLN A 339 0.18 -12.50 -1.09
CA GLN A 339 1.57 -12.03 -1.21
C GLN A 339 1.55 -10.51 -1.37
N TRP A 340 2.67 -9.86 -1.04
CA TRP A 340 2.71 -8.40 -1.06
C TRP A 340 4.08 -7.85 -1.45
N ILE A 341 4.09 -6.64 -1.98
CA ILE A 341 5.28 -5.84 -2.26
C ILE A 341 5.00 -4.43 -1.77
N GLY A 342 5.88 -3.90 -0.91
CA GLY A 342 5.81 -2.51 -0.45
C GLY A 342 6.98 -1.70 -0.98
N ILE A 343 6.73 -0.48 -1.41
CA ILE A 343 7.78 0.48 -1.75
C ILE A 343 7.53 1.79 -1.01
N ASP A 344 8.58 2.33 -0.39
CA ASP A 344 8.56 3.68 0.17
C ASP A 344 9.94 4.31 0.06
N ILE A 345 10.01 5.61 -0.24
CA ILE A 345 11.28 6.32 -0.33
C ILE A 345 11.89 6.54 1.06
N SER A 346 11.06 6.61 2.11
CA SER A 346 11.50 6.88 3.46
C SER A 346 12.05 5.63 4.15
N PRO A 347 13.33 5.64 4.58
CA PRO A 347 13.90 4.57 5.38
C PRO A 347 13.17 4.38 6.71
N THR A 348 12.64 5.48 7.25
CA THR A 348 11.87 5.46 8.50
C THR A 348 10.56 4.71 8.30
N ALA A 349 9.82 5.01 7.23
CA ALA A 349 8.62 4.28 6.86
C ALA A 349 8.90 2.77 6.70
N CYS A 350 9.97 2.42 5.99
CA CYS A 350 10.40 1.03 5.81
C CYS A 350 10.67 0.29 7.14
N ARG A 351 11.36 0.94 8.09
CA ARG A 351 11.61 0.36 9.42
C ARG A 351 10.32 0.17 10.23
N VAL A 352 9.39 1.12 10.13
CA VAL A 352 8.08 1.06 10.78
C VAL A 352 7.24 -0.08 10.23
N MET A 353 7.20 -0.23 8.90
CA MET A 353 6.53 -1.35 8.24
C MET A 353 7.10 -2.70 8.69
N ALA A 354 8.43 -2.83 8.69
CA ALA A 354 9.09 -4.05 9.13
C ALA A 354 8.77 -4.40 10.59
N LYS A 355 8.80 -3.42 11.50
CA LYS A 355 8.39 -3.60 12.89
C LYS A 355 6.92 -4.04 12.99
N ARG A 356 6.03 -3.37 12.26
CA ARG A 356 4.59 -3.67 12.26
C ARG A 356 4.30 -5.10 11.78
N LEU A 357 4.97 -5.56 10.73
CA LEU A 357 4.81 -6.93 10.22
C LEU A 357 5.32 -7.98 11.24
N ARG A 358 6.40 -7.69 11.96
CA ARG A 358 6.88 -8.55 13.06
C ARG A 358 5.88 -8.61 14.21
N ASP A 359 5.35 -7.47 14.62
CA ASP A 359 4.56 -7.37 15.84
C ASP A 359 3.10 -7.78 15.63
N VAL A 360 2.51 -7.43 14.49
CA VAL A 360 1.10 -7.70 14.18
C VAL A 360 0.94 -9.05 13.49
N CYS A 361 1.67 -9.26 12.39
CA CYS A 361 1.51 -10.47 11.57
C CYS A 361 2.33 -11.66 12.09
N LYS A 362 3.23 -11.43 13.05
CA LYS A 362 4.13 -12.43 13.65
C LYS A 362 5.03 -13.13 12.63
N ILE A 363 5.41 -12.43 11.55
CA ILE A 363 6.38 -12.90 10.55
C ILE A 363 7.76 -12.30 10.83
N LYS A 364 8.83 -13.03 10.50
CA LYS A 364 10.20 -12.58 10.79
C LYS A 364 10.86 -11.96 9.56
N GLU A 365 11.63 -10.91 9.78
CA GLU A 365 12.57 -10.36 8.81
C GLU A 365 13.82 -11.25 8.81
N ASP A 366 13.96 -12.13 7.82
CA ASP A 366 15.05 -13.10 7.75
C ASP A 366 15.17 -13.68 6.33
N GLU A 367 16.39 -13.69 5.80
CA GLU A 367 16.68 -14.11 4.42
C GLU A 367 16.33 -15.60 4.18
N ALA A 368 16.66 -16.49 5.12
CA ALA A 368 16.44 -17.92 4.98
C ALA A 368 14.94 -18.27 5.12
N LEU A 369 14.25 -17.62 6.06
CA LEU A 369 12.81 -17.75 6.22
C LEU A 369 12.06 -17.17 5.02
N TRP A 370 12.50 -16.03 4.49
CA TRP A 370 11.94 -15.44 3.29
C TRP A 370 12.07 -16.37 2.07
N ARG A 371 13.26 -16.94 1.81
CA ARG A 371 13.45 -17.96 0.75
C ARG A 371 12.58 -19.20 0.95
N ALA A 372 12.28 -19.54 2.20
CA ALA A 372 11.38 -20.64 2.55
C ALA A 372 9.88 -20.27 2.53
N GLY A 373 9.53 -19.02 2.17
CA GLY A 373 8.15 -18.49 2.13
C GLY A 373 7.53 -18.25 3.51
N ARG A 374 8.34 -18.10 4.56
CA ARG A 374 7.94 -17.96 5.97
C ARG A 374 8.37 -16.64 6.63
N GLY A 375 9.15 -15.84 5.92
CA GLY A 375 9.64 -14.54 6.37
C GLY A 375 9.43 -13.48 5.31
N PHE A 376 9.97 -12.30 5.59
CA PHE A 376 10.05 -11.20 4.65
C PHE A 376 11.46 -10.60 4.68
N VAL A 377 11.77 -9.73 3.73
CA VAL A 377 13.04 -9.00 3.68
C VAL A 377 12.79 -7.53 3.38
N VAL A 378 13.68 -6.69 3.90
CA VAL A 378 13.78 -5.28 3.50
C VAL A 378 15.02 -5.12 2.63
N ARG A 379 14.88 -4.43 1.50
CA ARG A 379 15.94 -4.15 0.54
C ARG A 379 16.17 -2.65 0.45
N ASP A 380 17.38 -2.29 0.04
CA ASP A 380 17.75 -0.92 -0.34
C ASP A 380 17.62 0.15 0.77
N LEU A 381 17.51 -0.27 2.04
CA LEU A 381 17.60 0.66 3.16
C LEU A 381 18.97 1.36 3.14
N PRO A 382 19.03 2.69 3.32
CA PRO A 382 20.30 3.37 3.53
C PRO A 382 20.97 2.77 4.75
N LYS A 383 22.25 2.48 4.55
CA LYS A 383 23.09 1.75 5.49
C LYS A 383 23.22 2.58 6.77
N THR A 384 23.09 1.95 7.93
CA THR A 384 23.38 2.63 9.20
C THR A 384 24.87 2.88 9.32
N GLU A 385 25.30 3.88 10.12
CA GLU A 385 26.71 4.03 10.47
C GLU A 385 27.33 2.73 11.00
N ALA A 386 26.59 2.00 11.85
CA ALA A 386 27.06 0.75 12.43
C ALA A 386 27.29 -0.36 11.38
N GLU A 387 26.55 -0.35 10.28
CA GLU A 387 26.76 -1.26 9.15
C GLU A 387 27.94 -0.80 8.30
N LEU A 388 28.04 0.49 8.00
CA LEU A 388 29.13 1.07 7.21
C LEU A 388 30.50 0.95 7.91
N ARG A 389 30.54 0.97 9.24
CA ARG A 389 31.77 0.70 10.01
C ARG A 389 32.32 -0.70 9.80
N LYS A 390 31.47 -1.66 9.41
CA LYS A 390 31.85 -3.07 9.23
C LYS A 390 32.27 -3.40 7.80
N TYR A 391 32.17 -2.44 6.88
CA TYR A 391 32.51 -2.66 5.48
C TYR A 391 34.02 -2.88 5.31
N PRO A 392 34.43 -3.71 4.35
CA PRO A 392 35.79 -3.65 3.82
C PRO A 392 36.12 -2.22 3.35
N HIS A 393 37.37 -1.78 3.56
CA HIS A 393 37.79 -0.38 3.32
C HIS A 393 37.39 0.14 1.93
N PHE A 394 37.71 -0.64 0.90
CA PHE A 394 37.42 -0.31 -0.50
C PHE A 394 35.91 -0.26 -0.81
N GLU A 395 35.09 -1.09 -0.16
CA GLU A 395 33.63 -1.05 -0.34
C GLU A 395 33.01 0.17 0.33
N PHE A 396 33.56 0.61 1.47
CA PHE A 396 33.14 1.83 2.15
C PHE A 396 33.50 3.08 1.34
N GLU A 397 34.71 3.12 0.76
CA GLU A 397 35.14 4.18 -0.17
C GLU A 397 34.16 4.31 -1.34
N ASN A 398 33.89 3.20 -2.04
CA ASN A 398 32.98 3.16 -3.19
C ASN A 398 31.58 3.64 -2.83
N TRP A 399 31.07 3.23 -1.67
CA TRP A 399 29.78 3.68 -1.14
C TRP A 399 29.77 5.19 -0.93
N ALA A 400 30.77 5.74 -0.22
CA ALA A 400 30.83 7.17 0.10
C ALA A 400 30.91 8.03 -1.17
N ILE A 401 31.71 7.62 -2.16
CA ILE A 401 31.86 8.36 -3.42
C ILE A 401 30.56 8.34 -4.22
N THR A 402 29.91 7.17 -4.30
CA THR A 402 28.65 7.01 -5.02
C THR A 402 27.51 7.79 -4.34
N ALA A 403 27.48 7.81 -3.01
CA ALA A 403 26.52 8.58 -2.22
C ALA A 403 26.65 10.10 -2.45
N LEU A 404 27.84 10.58 -2.83
CA LEU A 404 28.09 11.97 -3.22
C LEU A 404 27.87 12.26 -4.72
N GLY A 405 27.39 11.28 -5.49
CA GLY A 405 27.21 11.41 -6.95
C GLY A 405 28.53 11.39 -7.75
N GLY A 406 29.60 10.85 -7.16
CA GLY A 406 30.92 10.75 -7.80
C GLY A 406 31.18 9.41 -8.50
N ILE A 407 32.33 9.33 -9.18
CA ILE A 407 32.86 8.13 -9.83
C ILE A 407 34.03 7.59 -8.99
N PRO A 408 33.94 6.37 -8.44
CA PRO A 408 35.03 5.76 -7.67
C PRO A 408 36.17 5.23 -8.55
N ASN A 409 37.34 5.03 -7.94
CA ASN A 409 38.47 4.40 -8.63
C ASN A 409 38.22 2.90 -8.91
N ARG A 410 38.74 2.40 -10.02
CA ARG A 410 38.57 0.99 -10.45
C ARG A 410 39.45 0.00 -9.67
N ALA A 411 40.50 0.47 -9.03
CA ALA A 411 41.42 -0.32 -8.22
C ALA A 411 42.08 0.55 -7.15
N GLN A 412 42.45 -0.07 -6.02
CA GLN A 412 43.06 0.58 -4.85
C GLN A 412 44.55 0.96 -5.06
N VAL A 413 45.13 0.72 -6.24
CA VAL A 413 46.59 0.81 -6.44
C VAL A 413 46.95 2.15 -7.09
N GLY A 414 47.69 2.99 -6.37
CA GLY A 414 48.28 4.23 -6.90
C GLY A 414 47.36 5.46 -6.86
N ASP A 415 46.37 5.48 -5.96
CA ASP A 415 45.40 6.58 -5.81
C ASP A 415 46.00 7.92 -5.35
N MET A 416 47.22 7.91 -4.81
CA MET A 416 47.96 9.10 -4.36
C MET A 416 47.11 10.02 -3.46
N GLY A 417 46.17 9.44 -2.69
CA GLY A 417 45.26 10.14 -1.79
C GLY A 417 43.91 10.60 -2.37
N ILE A 418 43.53 10.16 -3.57
CA ILE A 418 42.24 10.48 -4.20
C ILE A 418 41.44 9.21 -4.42
N ASP A 419 40.37 9.00 -3.66
CA ASP A 419 39.58 7.77 -3.70
C ASP A 419 38.50 7.81 -4.80
N GLY A 420 38.03 9.01 -5.16
CA GLY A 420 37.04 9.22 -6.22
C GLY A 420 36.98 10.66 -6.74
N ARG A 421 36.14 10.89 -7.75
CA ARG A 421 35.97 12.19 -8.41
C ARG A 421 34.49 12.56 -8.54
N ILE A 422 34.14 13.81 -8.23
CA ILE A 422 32.79 14.37 -8.47
C ILE A 422 32.84 15.34 -9.65
N PHE A 423 31.84 15.26 -10.53
CA PHE A 423 31.69 16.13 -11.69
C PHE A 423 30.46 17.02 -11.51
N PRO A 424 30.59 18.36 -11.47
CA PRO A 424 29.47 19.28 -11.30
C PRO A 424 28.52 19.26 -12.52
N VAL A 425 27.21 19.23 -12.25
CA VAL A 425 26.14 19.14 -13.28
C VAL A 425 25.90 20.49 -14.00
N SER A 426 26.36 21.62 -13.46
CA SER A 426 26.00 22.96 -13.92
C SER A 426 27.07 23.72 -14.72
N SER A 427 28.26 23.16 -14.94
CA SER A 427 29.32 23.85 -15.70
C SER A 427 29.32 23.44 -17.18
N LEU A 428 28.36 23.96 -17.94
CA LEU A 428 28.66 24.28 -19.34
C LEU A 428 29.72 25.40 -19.30
N PRO A 429 30.85 25.30 -20.03
CA PRO A 429 31.84 26.36 -20.00
C PRO A 429 31.23 27.64 -20.55
N GLU A 430 31.31 28.75 -19.82
CA GLU A 430 31.08 30.06 -20.42
C GLU A 430 32.13 30.26 -21.52
N LYS A 431 31.69 30.56 -22.75
CA LYS A 431 32.60 30.87 -23.85
C LYS A 431 33.54 32.00 -23.43
N PRO A 432 34.87 31.83 -23.49
CA PRO A 432 35.79 32.95 -23.27
C PRO A 432 35.54 34.01 -24.34
N LYS A 433 35.40 35.27 -23.94
CA LYS A 433 35.52 36.38 -24.87
C LYS A 433 36.98 36.46 -25.32
N GLY A 434 37.28 35.82 -26.46
CA GLY A 434 38.50 36.05 -27.21
C GLY A 434 39.57 34.97 -27.11
N ARG A 435 39.32 33.80 -27.70
CA ARG A 435 40.35 32.95 -28.31
C ARG A 435 39.72 32.12 -29.43
N LYS A 436 40.32 32.13 -30.62
CA LYS A 436 39.90 31.34 -31.78
C LYS A 436 40.50 29.93 -31.67
N GLY A 437 39.66 28.94 -31.44
CA GLY A 437 39.98 27.51 -31.52
C GLY A 437 38.79 26.68 -31.04
N GLU A 438 38.14 25.94 -31.94
CA GLU A 438 36.97 25.09 -31.62
C GLU A 438 37.34 23.78 -30.88
N THR A 439 38.63 23.47 -30.74
CA THR A 439 39.12 22.23 -30.10
C THR A 439 39.33 22.32 -28.60
N ASP A 440 39.43 23.51 -27.99
CA ASP A 440 39.77 23.67 -26.56
C ASP A 440 38.57 23.50 -25.61
N ALA A 441 37.34 23.75 -26.07
CA ALA A 441 36.16 23.80 -25.19
C ALA A 441 35.69 22.41 -24.71
N PHE A 442 35.95 21.36 -25.49
CA PHE A 442 35.56 19.98 -25.16
C PHE A 442 36.59 19.31 -24.23
N GLU A 443 37.89 19.62 -24.38
CA GLU A 443 38.94 19.19 -23.45
C GLU A 443 38.86 19.92 -22.10
N GLN A 444 38.47 21.19 -22.07
CA GLN A 444 38.25 21.96 -20.82
C GLN A 444 37.01 21.50 -20.03
N PHE A 445 35.98 20.97 -20.69
CA PHE A 445 34.78 20.42 -20.02
C PHE A 445 35.10 19.18 -19.16
N MET A 446 36.11 18.39 -19.56
CA MET A 446 36.57 17.21 -18.82
C MET A 446 37.52 17.53 -17.65
N ASP A 447 38.01 18.77 -17.53
CA ASP A 447 39.00 19.14 -16.50
C ASP A 447 38.37 19.76 -15.24
N VAL A 448 37.04 19.93 -15.20
CA VAL A 448 36.34 20.39 -13.98
C VAL A 448 35.85 19.18 -13.19
N TRP A 449 36.65 18.75 -12.22
CA TRP A 449 36.30 17.71 -11.26
C TRP A 449 36.82 18.03 -9.86
N PHE A 450 36.16 17.47 -8.85
CA PHE A 450 36.52 17.65 -7.45
C PHE A 450 37.06 16.34 -6.87
N PRO A 451 38.26 16.33 -6.26
CA PRO A 451 38.80 15.15 -5.59
C PRO A 451 37.96 14.82 -4.36
N VAL A 452 37.74 13.52 -4.16
CA VAL A 452 37.11 12.97 -2.97
C VAL A 452 38.12 12.09 -2.25
N GLN A 453 38.34 12.35 -0.97
CA GLN A 453 39.07 11.45 -0.08
C GLN A 453 38.15 10.94 1.03
N VAL A 454 38.21 9.64 1.30
CA VAL A 454 37.38 8.91 2.24
C VAL A 454 38.28 8.24 3.27
N LYS A 455 37.98 8.44 4.55
CA LYS A 455 38.64 7.76 5.66
C LYS A 455 37.63 7.02 6.51
N GLN A 456 37.66 5.70 6.44
CA GLN A 456 36.84 4.82 7.29
C GLN A 456 37.38 4.79 8.74
N LYS A 457 37.21 5.88 9.48
CA LYS A 457 37.64 5.99 10.87
C LYS A 457 36.71 6.85 11.69
N ASP A 458 36.69 6.56 13.00
CA ASP A 458 35.79 7.21 13.95
C ASP A 458 35.98 8.72 13.97
N LYS A 459 37.23 9.20 13.91
CA LYS A 459 37.54 10.62 13.94
C LYS A 459 38.72 11.00 13.05
N ALA A 460 38.50 11.89 12.10
CA ALA A 460 39.55 12.48 11.28
C ALA A 460 40.29 13.61 12.00
N GLY A 461 41.62 13.54 11.95
CA GLY A 461 42.56 14.42 12.62
C GLY A 461 43.12 15.46 11.67
N ARG A 462 43.82 16.43 12.23
CA ARG A 462 44.60 17.41 11.47
C ARG A 462 45.58 16.76 10.46
N PRO A 463 46.32 15.68 10.79
CA PRO A 463 47.24 15.07 9.83
C PRO A 463 46.58 14.54 8.55
N ASP A 464 45.31 14.12 8.63
CA ASP A 464 44.59 13.64 7.45
C ASP A 464 44.15 14.79 6.54
N ILE A 465 43.77 15.92 7.15
CA ILE A 465 43.47 17.14 6.43
C ILE A 465 44.73 17.71 5.79
N ASP A 466 45.86 17.77 6.51
CA ASP A 466 47.15 18.20 5.98
C ASP A 466 47.56 17.37 4.73
N ALA A 467 47.33 16.05 4.78
CA ALA A 467 47.56 15.17 3.65
C ALA A 467 46.64 15.48 2.45
N PHE A 468 45.36 15.79 2.71
CA PHE A 468 44.43 16.17 1.66
C PHE A 468 44.70 17.56 1.08
N GLU A 469 45.18 18.50 1.88
CA GLU A 469 45.65 19.80 1.40
C GLU A 469 46.81 19.66 0.42
N ALA A 470 47.76 18.76 0.71
CA ALA A 470 48.84 18.44 -0.22
C ALA A 470 48.30 17.89 -1.55
N VAL A 471 47.25 17.07 -1.52
CA VAL A 471 46.55 16.59 -2.72
C VAL A 471 45.89 17.75 -3.47
N MET A 472 45.16 18.63 -2.78
CA MET A 472 44.51 19.81 -3.36
C MET A 472 45.50 20.78 -4.02
N HIS A 473 46.69 20.93 -3.43
CA HIS A 473 47.79 21.71 -4.03
C HIS A 473 48.39 21.01 -5.24
N ARG A 474 48.70 19.72 -5.13
CA ARG A 474 49.32 18.93 -6.21
C ARG A 474 48.45 18.89 -7.47
N GLU A 475 47.16 18.64 -7.30
CA GLU A 475 46.20 18.56 -8.41
C GLU A 475 45.65 19.93 -8.84
N ASN A 476 46.06 21.00 -8.16
CA ASN A 476 45.59 22.36 -8.33
C ASN A 476 44.04 22.50 -8.39
N ARG A 477 43.35 21.98 -7.37
CA ARG A 477 41.88 21.97 -7.31
C ARG A 477 41.35 23.01 -6.33
N ASP A 478 40.24 23.67 -6.69
CA ASP A 478 39.65 24.75 -5.90
C ASP A 478 38.61 24.25 -4.88
N LYS A 479 38.04 23.07 -5.12
CA LYS A 479 37.06 22.43 -4.25
C LYS A 479 37.34 20.92 -4.15
N GLY A 480 37.28 20.37 -2.94
CA GLY A 480 37.45 18.94 -2.68
C GLY A 480 36.53 18.48 -1.55
N PHE A 481 36.26 17.17 -1.50
CA PHE A 481 35.38 16.55 -0.53
C PHE A 481 36.16 15.57 0.35
N PHE A 482 35.94 15.65 1.66
CA PHE A 482 36.57 14.76 2.62
C PHE A 482 35.51 14.06 3.46
N VAL A 483 35.50 12.72 3.46
CA VAL A 483 34.48 11.91 4.14
C VAL A 483 35.09 11.12 5.31
N ALA A 484 34.47 11.20 6.49
CA ALA A 484 34.81 10.38 7.66
C ALA A 484 33.59 10.15 8.56
N PHE A 485 33.68 9.37 9.64
CA PHE A 485 32.55 9.25 10.57
C PHE A 485 32.38 10.49 11.48
N ASP A 486 33.48 11.13 11.88
CA ASP A 486 33.50 12.40 12.62
C ASP A 486 34.85 13.11 12.39
N PHE A 487 34.98 14.35 12.86
CA PHE A 487 36.18 15.19 12.73
C PHE A 487 36.60 15.75 14.09
N THR A 488 37.91 15.83 14.34
CA THR A 488 38.47 16.55 15.48
C THR A 488 38.31 18.06 15.32
N GLN A 489 38.33 18.79 16.44
CA GLN A 489 38.24 20.26 16.42
C GLN A 489 39.44 20.88 15.67
N ASP A 490 40.62 20.28 15.80
CA ASP A 490 41.82 20.74 15.12
C ASP A 490 41.71 20.54 13.60
N ALA A 491 41.14 19.41 13.15
CA ALA A 491 40.86 19.19 11.72
C ALA A 491 39.93 20.26 11.14
N ARG A 492 38.83 20.59 11.85
CA ARG A 492 37.89 21.65 11.40
C ARG A 492 38.54 23.04 11.37
N THR A 493 39.43 23.29 12.33
CA THR A 493 40.19 24.53 12.43
C THR A 493 41.17 24.66 11.26
N GLU A 494 41.84 23.57 10.90
CA GLU A 494 42.77 23.52 9.77
C GLU A 494 42.04 23.72 8.43
N ILE A 495 40.90 23.05 8.20
CA ILE A 495 40.06 23.29 7.00
C ILE A 495 39.71 24.79 6.85
N SER A 496 39.32 25.43 7.96
CA SER A 496 39.01 26.86 7.97
C SER A 496 40.23 27.74 7.68
N ARG A 497 41.41 27.33 8.18
CA ARG A 497 42.67 28.01 7.94
C ARG A 497 43.11 27.88 6.48
N PHE A 498 43.03 26.69 5.91
CA PHE A 498 43.33 26.41 4.51
C PHE A 498 42.52 27.29 3.56
N PHE A 499 41.21 27.40 3.79
CA PHE A 499 40.34 28.29 3.01
C PHE A 499 40.78 29.76 3.10
N ARG A 500 41.09 30.26 4.30
CA ARG A 500 41.55 31.66 4.49
C ARG A 500 42.90 31.95 3.83
N GLN A 501 43.79 30.98 3.78
CA GLN A 501 45.15 31.16 3.24
C GLN A 501 45.20 31.00 1.72
N THR A 502 44.43 30.08 1.16
CA THR A 502 44.55 29.67 -0.25
C THR A 502 43.34 30.07 -1.10
N GLY A 503 42.19 30.34 -0.48
CA GLY A 503 40.91 30.49 -1.16
C GLY A 503 40.26 29.16 -1.60
N LYS A 504 40.93 28.01 -1.40
CA LYS A 504 40.45 26.68 -1.79
C LYS A 504 39.57 26.07 -0.71
N SER A 505 38.51 25.37 -1.12
CA SER A 505 37.49 24.83 -0.21
C SER A 505 37.60 23.31 -0.04
N ILE A 506 37.65 22.86 1.22
CA ILE A 506 37.50 21.45 1.58
C ILE A 506 36.15 21.30 2.28
N ILE A 507 35.25 20.52 1.69
CA ILE A 507 33.96 20.18 2.30
C ILE A 507 34.15 18.88 3.08
N ALA A 508 34.23 18.99 4.41
CA ALA A 508 34.19 17.86 5.31
C ALA A 508 32.72 17.40 5.49
N LEU A 509 32.47 16.13 5.20
CA LEU A 509 31.18 15.47 5.35
C LEU A 509 31.32 14.25 6.26
N THR A 510 30.46 14.18 7.26
CA THR A 510 30.33 12.99 8.09
C THR A 510 29.46 11.95 7.38
N VAL A 511 29.71 10.67 7.65
CA VAL A 511 28.82 9.57 7.20
C VAL A 511 27.37 9.85 7.61
N LYS A 512 27.16 10.41 8.80
CA LYS A 512 25.85 10.82 9.27
C LYS A 512 25.18 11.86 8.36
N GLU A 513 25.90 12.95 8.06
CA GLU A 513 25.42 13.99 7.14
C GLU A 513 25.13 13.44 5.74
N ILE A 514 25.86 12.39 5.31
CA ILE A 514 25.59 11.70 4.04
C ILE A 514 24.29 10.88 4.11
N LEU A 515 24.07 10.17 5.23
CA LEU A 515 22.88 9.33 5.43
C LEU A 515 21.59 10.10 5.70
N ASP A 516 21.71 11.28 6.30
CA ASP A 516 20.57 12.14 6.66
C ASP A 516 20.11 13.05 5.50
N GLU A 517 20.70 12.92 4.30
CA GLU A 517 20.40 13.69 3.08
C GLU A 517 20.48 15.23 3.22
N GLU A 518 21.11 15.75 4.28
CA GLU A 518 21.40 17.19 4.44
C GLU A 518 22.39 17.74 3.38
N ILE A 519 22.95 16.86 2.56
CA ILE A 519 23.94 17.11 1.52
C ILE A 519 23.46 18.17 0.49
N SER A 520 22.17 18.16 0.14
CA SER A 520 21.62 19.02 -0.92
C SER A 520 21.80 20.52 -0.65
N HIS A 521 21.95 20.92 0.62
CA HIS A 521 22.20 22.32 1.02
C HIS A 521 23.67 22.73 1.02
N ARG A 522 24.63 21.78 1.00
CA ARG A 522 26.08 22.07 0.96
C ARG A 522 26.71 21.84 -0.42
N LEU A 523 26.01 21.14 -1.30
CA LEU A 523 26.44 20.91 -2.70
C LEU A 523 26.08 22.05 -3.65
N ALA A 524 25.00 22.80 -3.36
CA ALA A 524 24.70 24.09 -3.99
C ALA A 524 25.71 25.16 -3.56
#